data_AF-A0A2H1IB78-F1
#
_entry.id   AF-A0A2H1IB78-F1
#
_cell.length_a   1.000
_cell.length_b   1.000
_cell.length_c   1.000
_cell.angle_alpha   90.00
_cell.angle_beta   90.00
_cell.angle_gamma   90.00
#
_symmetry.space_group_name_H-M   'P 1'
#
loop_
_entity.id
_entity.type
_entity.pdbx_description
1 polymer ?
#
loop_
_entity_poly.entity_id
_entity_poly.type
_entity_poly.pdbx_seq_one_letter_code
_entity_poly.pdbx_strand_id
1 'polypeptide(L)'
;MTTVRMFPDYADTVLWIVFPIDYEDTGLSPDLIHQLDAWEQSYYEALDADFNWKSAEEARTFTQTGIDLAGQVANELGEEFVVEFASYEHHAPTYTVQSRSPADNDEAFAAFSAIVAELDAEDERAAQLVAEAGPDGEWTAYAPLSGETFTPGKHVPRTEDVD
;
A
#
# COMPACT_ATOMS: atom_id res chain seq x y z
N MET A 1 10.70 2.70 12.17
CA MET A 1 10.24 1.33 11.90
C MET A 1 9.11 1.43 10.91
N THR A 2 9.28 0.81 9.75
CA THR A 2 8.39 1.01 8.60
C THR A 2 7.36 -0.10 8.54
N THR A 3 6.10 0.26 8.30
CA THR A 3 5.02 -0.70 8.08
C THR A 3 4.80 -0.91 6.59
N VAL A 4 4.93 -2.16 6.15
CA VAL A 4 4.51 -2.62 4.83
C VAL A 4 3.12 -3.20 4.97
N ARG A 5 2.12 -2.61 4.30
CA ARG A 5 0.76 -3.13 4.31
C ARG A 5 0.60 -4.17 3.20
N MET A 6 -0.11 -5.24 3.51
CA MET A 6 -0.39 -6.36 2.62
C MET A 6 -1.90 -6.57 2.52
N PHE A 7 -2.48 -6.35 1.34
CA PHE A 7 -3.89 -6.61 1.05
C PHE A 7 -4.10 -6.66 -0.48
N PRO A 8 -5.05 -7.49 -0.99
CA PRO A 8 -5.42 -7.48 -2.40
C PRO A 8 -5.89 -6.10 -2.86
N ASP A 9 -5.49 -5.62 -4.03
CA ASP A 9 -6.02 -4.39 -4.61
C ASP A 9 -6.02 -4.47 -6.15
N TYR A 10 -6.38 -3.39 -6.83
CA TYR A 10 -6.32 -3.28 -8.28
C TYR A 10 -4.97 -2.77 -8.79
N ALA A 11 -3.91 -2.89 -7.99
CA ALA A 11 -2.60 -2.28 -8.24
C ALA A 11 -1.55 -3.23 -8.84
N ASP A 12 -1.96 -4.41 -9.33
CA ASP A 12 -1.07 -5.49 -9.81
C ASP A 12 -0.02 -5.94 -8.76
N THR A 13 -0.24 -5.59 -7.49
CA THR A 13 0.58 -5.90 -6.31
C THR A 13 -0.27 -5.82 -5.05
N VAL A 14 0.05 -6.66 -4.08
CA VAL A 14 -0.58 -6.62 -2.75
C VAL A 14 0.20 -5.81 -1.72
N LEU A 15 1.36 -5.25 -2.07
CA LEU A 15 2.30 -4.63 -1.13
C LEU A 15 2.30 -3.10 -1.22
N TRP A 16 2.25 -2.45 -0.06
CA TRP A 16 2.07 -1.01 0.03
C TRP A 16 2.95 -0.36 1.10
N ILE A 17 3.67 0.71 0.73
CA ILE A 17 4.24 1.70 1.64
C ILE A 17 3.81 3.08 1.12
N VAL A 18 2.79 3.66 1.75
CA VAL A 18 2.06 4.86 1.26
C VAL A 18 1.38 4.65 -0.10
N PHE A 19 2.13 4.23 -1.12
CA PHE A 19 1.75 3.85 -2.48
C PHE A 19 1.92 2.34 -2.72
N PRO A 20 1.33 1.76 -3.77
CA PRO A 20 1.60 0.37 -4.14
C PRO A 20 3.05 0.22 -4.59
N ILE A 21 3.64 -0.95 -4.34
CA ILE A 21 5.02 -1.28 -4.73
C ILE A 21 4.98 -2.38 -5.79
N ASP A 22 5.44 -2.06 -6.99
CA ASP A 22 5.52 -3.01 -8.09
C ASP A 22 6.46 -4.16 -7.74
N TYR A 23 6.06 -5.41 -8.03
CA TYR A 23 6.85 -6.59 -7.64
C TYR A 23 8.28 -6.57 -8.20
N GLU A 24 8.49 -5.96 -9.37
CA GLU A 24 9.82 -5.82 -9.98
C GLU A 24 10.78 -4.95 -9.16
N ASP A 25 10.25 -4.03 -8.35
CA ASP A 25 11.01 -3.14 -7.48
C ASP A 25 11.18 -3.70 -6.06
N THR A 26 10.56 -4.83 -5.73
CA THR A 26 10.56 -5.35 -4.35
C THR A 26 11.82 -6.09 -3.95
N GLY A 27 12.57 -6.65 -4.91
CA GLY A 27 13.69 -7.55 -4.65
C GLY A 27 13.31 -8.85 -3.94
N LEU A 28 12.02 -9.14 -3.76
CA LEU A 28 11.53 -10.37 -3.14
C LEU A 28 11.86 -11.59 -4.00
N SER A 29 11.93 -12.76 -3.37
CA SER A 29 12.17 -13.99 -4.09
C SER A 29 11.04 -14.24 -5.12
N PRO A 30 11.37 -14.74 -6.33
CA PRO A 30 10.36 -14.99 -7.36
C PRO A 30 9.25 -15.94 -6.89
N ASP A 31 9.61 -16.96 -6.11
CA ASP A 31 8.64 -17.92 -5.56
C ASP A 31 7.66 -17.23 -4.58
N LEU A 32 8.12 -16.26 -3.79
CA LEU A 32 7.23 -15.49 -2.91
C LEU A 32 6.31 -14.56 -3.72
N ILE A 33 6.84 -13.88 -4.74
CA ILE A 33 6.04 -13.04 -5.64
C ILE A 33 4.92 -13.87 -6.30
N HIS A 34 5.25 -15.05 -6.83
CA HIS A 34 4.26 -15.96 -7.42
C HIS A 34 3.18 -16.40 -6.42
N GLN A 35 3.55 -16.61 -5.15
CA GLN A 35 2.58 -16.97 -4.11
C GLN A 35 1.68 -15.78 -3.73
N LEU A 36 2.22 -14.56 -3.68
CA LEU A 36 1.44 -13.35 -3.40
C LEU A 36 0.42 -13.07 -4.52
N ASP A 37 0.83 -13.19 -5.79
CA ASP A 37 -0.05 -13.07 -6.96
C ASP A 37 -1.15 -14.14 -6.96
N ALA A 38 -0.79 -15.40 -6.73
CA ALA A 38 -1.77 -16.49 -6.63
C ALA A 38 -2.75 -16.29 -5.47
N TRP A 39 -2.28 -15.75 -4.34
CA TRP A 39 -3.12 -15.43 -3.19
C TRP A 39 -4.11 -14.31 -3.48
N GLU A 40 -3.68 -13.25 -4.18
CA GLU A 40 -4.57 -12.20 -4.67
C GLU A 40 -5.62 -12.73 -5.65
N GLN A 41 -5.22 -13.56 -6.62
CA GLN A 41 -6.18 -14.18 -7.53
C GLN A 41 -7.22 -15.03 -6.79
N SER A 42 -6.79 -15.76 -5.75
CA SER A 42 -7.70 -16.55 -4.91
C SER A 42 -8.74 -15.70 -4.18
N TYR A 43 -8.42 -14.44 -3.84
CA TYR A 43 -9.38 -13.49 -3.27
C TYR A 43 -10.52 -13.25 -4.25
N TYR A 44 -10.21 -12.83 -5.47
CA TYR A 44 -11.22 -12.55 -6.49
C TYR A 44 -12.03 -13.79 -6.88
N GLU A 45 -11.39 -14.96 -6.90
CA GLU A 45 -12.07 -16.23 -7.14
C GLU A 45 -13.00 -16.65 -6.00
N ALA A 46 -12.74 -16.24 -4.76
CA ALA A 46 -13.53 -16.58 -3.58
C ALA A 46 -14.74 -15.66 -3.36
N LEU A 47 -14.88 -14.57 -4.13
CA LEU A 47 -15.97 -13.61 -4.01
C LEU A 47 -17.09 -13.84 -5.02
N ASP A 48 -18.33 -13.59 -4.60
CA ASP A 48 -19.48 -13.48 -5.50
C ASP A 48 -19.52 -12.12 -6.24
N ALA A 49 -20.51 -11.95 -7.11
CA ALA A 49 -20.66 -10.72 -7.92
C ALA A 49 -20.94 -9.46 -7.08
N ASP A 50 -21.34 -9.62 -5.82
CA ASP A 50 -21.62 -8.54 -4.88
C ASP A 50 -20.44 -8.32 -3.91
N PHE A 51 -19.27 -8.90 -4.21
CA PHE A 51 -18.05 -8.85 -3.39
C PHE A 51 -18.20 -9.46 -1.99
N ASN A 52 -19.10 -10.43 -1.83
CA ASN A 52 -19.19 -11.21 -0.58
C ASN A 52 -18.42 -12.52 -0.71
N TRP A 53 -17.87 -13.00 0.40
CA TRP A 53 -17.29 -14.35 0.48
C TRP A 53 -18.33 -15.39 0.10
N LYS A 54 -18.02 -16.23 -0.89
CA LYS A 54 -18.87 -17.36 -1.31
C LYS A 54 -19.13 -18.35 -0.17
N SER A 55 -18.17 -18.50 0.74
CA SER A 55 -18.30 -19.29 1.96
C SER A 55 -17.37 -18.82 3.08
N ALA A 56 -17.72 -19.17 4.32
CA ALA A 56 -16.85 -18.93 5.48
C ALA A 56 -15.56 -19.77 5.46
N GLU A 57 -15.51 -20.84 4.66
CA GLU A 57 -14.31 -21.67 4.50
C GLU A 57 -13.29 -21.00 3.58
N GLU A 58 -13.76 -20.39 2.49
CA GLU A 58 -12.90 -19.60 1.58
C GLU A 58 -12.30 -18.39 2.30
N ALA A 59 -13.12 -17.67 3.09
CA ALA A 59 -12.66 -16.51 3.86
C ALA A 59 -11.55 -16.87 4.88
N ARG A 60 -11.72 -18.01 5.57
CA ARG A 60 -10.71 -18.56 6.50
C ARG A 60 -9.44 -19.00 5.78
N THR A 61 -9.59 -19.68 4.64
CA THR A 61 -8.45 -20.15 3.84
C THR A 61 -7.63 -18.96 3.35
N PHE A 62 -8.29 -17.95 2.76
CA PHE A 62 -7.64 -16.72 2.32
C PHE A 62 -6.89 -16.02 3.47
N THR A 63 -7.55 -15.87 4.63
CA THR A 63 -6.97 -15.21 5.80
C THR A 63 -5.75 -15.97 6.34
N GLN A 64 -5.82 -17.31 6.42
CA GLN A 64 -4.70 -18.12 6.90
C GLN A 64 -3.51 -18.04 5.94
N THR A 65 -3.74 -18.16 4.63
CA THR A 65 -2.68 -18.03 3.64
C THR A 65 -2.06 -16.62 3.66
N GLY A 66 -2.86 -15.57 3.84
CA GLY A 66 -2.36 -14.21 3.98
C GLY A 66 -1.47 -14.03 5.21
N ILE A 67 -1.84 -14.63 6.35
CA ILE A 67 -0.99 -14.61 7.56
C ILE A 67 0.36 -15.29 7.31
N ASP A 68 0.35 -16.45 6.65
CA ASP A 68 1.57 -17.21 6.36
C ASP A 68 2.48 -16.44 5.37
N LEU A 69 1.90 -15.80 4.35
CA LEU A 69 2.63 -14.96 3.40
C LEU A 69 3.18 -13.69 4.04
N ALA A 70 2.44 -13.03 4.93
CA ALA A 70 2.94 -11.89 5.68
C ALA A 70 4.19 -12.27 6.50
N GLY A 71 4.21 -13.48 7.06
CA GLY A 71 5.38 -14.02 7.76
C GLY A 71 6.58 -14.25 6.83
N GLN A 72 6.35 -14.76 5.62
CA GLN A 72 7.41 -14.94 4.61
C GLN A 72 7.99 -13.59 4.17
N VAL A 73 7.14 -12.61 3.87
CA VAL A 73 7.58 -11.24 3.54
C VAL A 73 8.39 -10.65 4.70
N ALA A 74 7.91 -10.78 5.95
CA ALA A 74 8.63 -10.25 7.11
C ALA A 74 10.02 -10.89 7.27
N ASN A 75 10.18 -12.18 6.96
CA ASN A 75 11.48 -12.85 7.02
C ASN A 75 12.43 -12.37 5.92
N GLU A 76 11.94 -12.19 4.69
CA GLU A 76 12.75 -11.63 3.60
C GLU A 76 13.18 -10.18 3.88
N LEU A 77 12.33 -9.37 4.52
CA LEU A 77 12.65 -7.97 4.86
C LEU A 77 13.46 -7.80 6.15
N GLY A 78 13.41 -8.77 7.06
CA GLY A 78 14.12 -8.70 8.34
C GLY A 78 13.47 -7.81 9.39
N GLU A 79 14.19 -7.60 10.49
CA GLU A 79 13.66 -7.01 11.73
C GLU A 79 13.32 -5.50 11.66
N GLU A 80 13.75 -4.79 10.61
CA GLU A 80 13.51 -3.33 10.48
C GLU A 80 12.10 -2.98 9.97
N PHE A 81 11.41 -3.98 9.39
CA PHE A 81 10.09 -3.84 8.80
C PHE A 81 9.02 -4.61 9.59
N VAL A 82 7.82 -4.02 9.68
CA VAL A 82 6.61 -4.73 10.12
C VAL A 82 5.74 -4.95 8.91
N VAL A 83 5.28 -6.19 8.70
CA VAL A 83 4.26 -6.49 7.71
C VAL A 83 2.90 -6.50 8.41
N GLU A 84 2.00 -5.67 7.90
CA GLU A 84 0.62 -5.56 8.36
C GLU A 84 -0.31 -6.19 7.33
N PHE A 85 -1.08 -7.19 7.73
CA PHE A 85 -2.14 -7.80 6.94
C PHE A 85 -3.51 -7.47 7.55
N ALA A 86 -4.40 -6.89 6.75
CA ALA A 86 -5.79 -6.68 7.12
C ALA A 86 -6.70 -7.50 6.21
N SER A 87 -7.51 -8.39 6.78
CA SER A 87 -8.53 -9.11 6.03
C SER A 87 -9.72 -8.20 5.71
N TYR A 88 -10.31 -8.37 4.53
CA TYR A 88 -11.53 -7.68 4.09
C TYR A 88 -12.79 -8.09 4.87
N GLU A 89 -12.71 -9.12 5.71
CA GLU A 89 -13.79 -9.48 6.62
C GLU A 89 -14.10 -8.33 7.61
N HIS A 90 -15.38 -7.95 7.68
CA HIS A 90 -15.82 -6.91 8.60
C HIS A 90 -15.50 -7.31 10.06
N HIS A 91 -14.76 -6.46 10.77
CA HIS A 91 -14.22 -6.72 12.13
C HIS A 91 -13.12 -7.77 12.25
N ALA A 92 -12.53 -8.23 11.15
CA ALA A 92 -11.33 -9.06 11.25
C ALA A 92 -10.19 -8.27 11.93
N PRO A 93 -9.44 -8.92 12.83
CA PRO A 93 -8.29 -8.27 13.44
C PRO A 93 -7.21 -8.04 12.37
N THR A 94 -6.58 -6.88 12.42
CA THR A 94 -5.33 -6.64 11.72
C THR A 94 -4.26 -7.55 12.32
N TYR A 95 -3.54 -8.26 11.45
CA TYR A 95 -2.40 -9.09 11.81
C TYR A 95 -1.12 -8.34 11.51
N THR A 96 -0.25 -8.20 12.50
CA THR A 96 1.07 -7.59 12.32
C THR A 96 2.14 -8.62 12.64
N VAL A 97 3.12 -8.76 11.75
CA VAL A 97 4.26 -9.65 11.93
C VAL A 97 5.56 -8.94 11.62
N GLN A 98 6.58 -9.26 12.40
CA GLN A 98 7.93 -8.73 12.28
C GLN A 98 8.88 -9.90 12.44
N SER A 99 9.93 -9.96 11.61
CA SER A 99 11.00 -10.93 11.82
C SER A 99 11.77 -10.63 13.10
N ARG A 100 12.29 -11.69 13.72
CA ARG A 100 13.18 -11.60 14.90
C ARG A 100 14.65 -11.74 14.52
N SER A 101 14.95 -11.67 13.24
CA SER A 101 16.27 -11.91 12.68
C SER A 101 16.54 -10.90 11.56
N PRO A 102 17.81 -10.68 11.20
CA PRO A 102 18.16 -9.96 9.99
C PRO A 102 17.46 -10.56 8.76
N ALA A 103 17.37 -9.76 7.70
CA ALA A 103 16.75 -10.15 6.45
C ALA A 103 17.35 -11.46 5.92
N ASP A 104 16.47 -12.40 5.54
CA ASP A 104 16.88 -13.60 4.81
C ASP A 104 17.18 -13.29 3.34
N ASN A 105 16.77 -12.12 2.85
CA ASN A 105 16.98 -11.64 1.50
C ASN A 105 17.55 -10.19 1.51
N ASP A 106 18.87 -10.08 1.32
CA ASP A 106 19.57 -8.79 1.27
C ASP A 106 19.07 -7.87 0.15
N GLU A 107 18.60 -8.44 -0.98
CA GLU A 107 18.09 -7.68 -2.13
C GLU A 107 16.75 -7.03 -1.80
N ALA A 108 15.83 -7.80 -1.21
CA ALA A 108 14.54 -7.27 -0.76
C ALA A 108 14.73 -6.19 0.33
N PHE A 109 15.59 -6.45 1.31
CA PHE A 109 15.89 -5.46 2.35
C PHE A 109 16.44 -4.16 1.76
N ALA A 110 17.38 -4.25 0.81
CA ALA A 110 17.97 -3.08 0.18
C ALA A 110 16.94 -2.28 -0.64
N ALA A 111 16.09 -2.98 -1.39
CA ALA A 111 15.03 -2.37 -2.20
C ALA A 111 14.01 -1.61 -1.33
N PHE A 112 13.49 -2.26 -0.30
CA PHE A 112 12.53 -1.63 0.62
C PHE A 112 13.15 -0.47 1.40
N SER A 113 14.42 -0.59 1.80
CA SER A 113 15.15 0.50 2.46
C SER A 113 15.34 1.71 1.54
N ALA A 114 15.59 1.48 0.25
CA ALA A 114 15.70 2.55 -0.74
C ALA A 114 14.36 3.28 -0.95
N ILE A 115 13.25 2.53 -1.05
CA ILE A 115 11.90 3.10 -1.15
C ILE A 115 11.59 3.98 0.07
N VAL A 116 11.88 3.50 1.28
CA VAL A 116 11.67 4.28 2.52
C VAL A 116 12.51 5.55 2.53
N ALA A 117 13.79 5.46 2.16
CA ALA A 117 14.67 6.61 2.13
C ALA A 117 14.20 7.68 1.10
N GLU A 118 13.65 7.26 -0.04
CA GLU A 118 13.07 8.16 -1.02
C GLU A 118 11.82 8.86 -0.48
N LEU A 119 10.92 8.11 0.18
CA LEU A 119 9.72 8.66 0.80
C LEU A 119 10.05 9.66 1.91
N ASP A 120 10.99 9.32 2.80
CA ASP A 120 11.46 10.23 3.86
C ASP A 120 12.05 11.52 3.25
N ALA A 121 12.82 11.40 2.17
CA ALA A 121 13.39 12.56 1.47
C ALA A 121 12.34 13.42 0.74
N GLU A 122 11.24 12.84 0.25
CA GLU A 122 10.11 13.59 -0.30
C GLU A 122 9.35 14.32 0.81
N ASP A 123 9.07 13.65 1.93
CA ASP A 123 8.40 14.26 3.08
C ASP A 123 9.21 15.42 3.67
N GLU A 124 10.54 15.27 3.78
CA GLU A 124 11.44 16.35 4.20
C GLU A 124 11.39 17.54 3.22
N ARG A 125 11.41 17.28 1.90
CA ARG A 125 11.30 18.33 0.88
C ARG A 125 9.96 19.05 0.96
N ALA A 126 8.86 18.31 1.12
CA ALA A 126 7.53 18.87 1.28
C ALA A 126 7.44 19.74 2.56
N ALA A 127 7.97 19.25 3.68
CA ALA A 127 8.01 19.99 4.93
C ALA A 127 8.85 21.28 4.83
N GLN A 128 9.97 21.24 4.12
CA GLN A 128 10.80 22.42 3.87
C GLN A 128 10.05 23.47 3.03
N LEU A 129 9.36 23.05 1.97
CA LEU A 129 8.55 23.97 1.15
C LEU A 129 7.45 24.64 1.98
N VAL A 130 6.80 23.91 2.88
CA VAL A 130 5.81 24.46 3.81
C VAL A 130 6.44 25.47 4.76
N ALA A 131 7.61 25.16 5.32
CA ALA A 131 8.32 26.06 6.22
C ALA A 131 8.78 27.36 5.52
N GLU A 132 9.26 27.25 4.28
CA GLU A 132 9.70 28.39 3.46
C GLU A 132 8.54 29.28 2.99
N ALA A 133 7.38 28.69 2.68
CA ALA A 133 6.18 29.45 2.32
C ALA A 133 5.65 30.31 3.48
N GLY A 134 5.96 29.94 4.73
CA GLY A 134 5.55 30.68 5.91
C GLY A 134 4.04 30.59 6.19
N PRO A 135 3.52 31.37 7.16
CA PRO A 135 2.13 31.27 7.59
C PRO A 135 1.10 31.69 6.52
N ASP A 136 1.54 32.42 5.49
CA ASP A 136 0.71 32.86 4.35
C ASP A 136 0.84 31.92 3.14
N GLY A 137 1.52 30.77 3.28
CA GLY A 137 1.64 29.76 2.25
C GLY A 137 0.28 29.16 1.87
N GLU A 138 -0.06 29.20 0.58
CA GLU A 138 -1.34 28.71 0.07
C GLU A 138 -1.12 27.41 -0.71
N TRP A 139 -1.83 26.35 -0.33
CA TRP A 139 -1.89 25.11 -1.12
C TRP A 139 -2.79 25.32 -2.32
N THR A 140 -2.36 24.89 -3.51
CA THR A 140 -3.18 24.88 -4.72
C THR A 140 -3.19 23.50 -5.35
N ALA A 141 -4.34 23.04 -5.83
CA ALA A 141 -4.41 21.86 -6.67
C ALA A 141 -4.08 22.24 -8.12
N TYR A 142 -3.28 21.43 -8.81
CA TYR A 142 -2.91 21.65 -10.20
C TYR A 142 -3.39 20.46 -11.04
N ALA A 143 -4.14 20.74 -12.11
CA ALA A 143 -4.60 19.75 -13.07
C ALA A 143 -3.64 19.71 -14.27
N PRO A 144 -2.70 18.76 -14.34
CA PRO A 144 -1.62 18.79 -15.34
C PRO A 144 -2.12 18.64 -16.79
N LEU A 145 -3.25 17.96 -17.00
CA LEU A 145 -3.80 17.74 -18.34
C LEU A 145 -4.46 19.00 -18.92
N SER A 146 -5.06 19.85 -18.09
CA SER A 146 -5.68 21.11 -18.51
C SER A 146 -4.80 22.33 -18.28
N GLY A 147 -3.77 22.21 -17.43
CA GLY A 147 -2.94 23.32 -16.95
C GLY A 147 -3.65 24.23 -15.94
N GLU A 148 -4.81 23.81 -15.43
CA GLU A 148 -5.63 24.61 -14.54
C GLU A 148 -5.16 24.49 -13.08
N THR A 149 -5.17 25.61 -12.35
CA THR A 149 -4.81 25.67 -10.93
C THR A 149 -6.02 26.09 -10.11
N PHE A 150 -6.33 25.31 -9.08
CA PHE A 150 -7.46 25.52 -8.19
C PHE A 150 -6.97 25.91 -6.80
N THR A 151 -7.44 27.05 -6.33
CA THR A 151 -7.19 27.52 -4.97
C THR A 151 -8.33 27.08 -4.05
N PRO A 152 -8.06 26.41 -2.92
CA PRO A 152 -9.07 26.04 -1.93
C PRO A 152 -9.94 27.24 -1.54
N GLY A 153 -11.27 27.10 -1.61
CA GLY A 153 -12.22 28.14 -1.21
C GLY A 153 -12.58 29.21 -2.26
N LYS A 154 -12.00 29.16 -3.47
CA LYS A 154 -12.36 30.10 -4.58
C LYS A 154 -13.25 29.51 -5.68
N HIS A 155 -13.68 28.24 -5.55
CA HIS A 155 -14.62 27.65 -6.49
C HIS A 155 -16.06 27.75 -5.97
N VAL A 156 -16.78 28.76 -6.47
CA VAL A 156 -18.25 28.69 -6.54
C VAL A 156 -18.54 27.84 -7.78
N PRO A 157 -19.17 26.65 -7.66
CA PRO A 157 -19.57 25.90 -8.83
C PRO A 157 -20.52 26.77 -9.64
N ARG A 158 -20.22 26.95 -10.93
CA ARG A 158 -21.13 27.61 -11.86
C ARG A 158 -22.34 26.70 -11.99
N THR A 159 -23.44 27.06 -11.33
CA THR A 159 -24.75 26.47 -11.58
C THR A 159 -25.08 26.71 -13.04
N GLU A 160 -24.94 25.67 -13.87
CA GLU A 160 -25.54 25.67 -15.19
C GLU A 160 -27.05 25.53 -15.00
N ASP A 161 -27.78 26.59 -15.38
CA ASP A 161 -29.23 26.58 -15.52
C ASP A 161 -29.62 25.44 -16.46
N VAL A 162 -30.35 24.46 -15.93
CA VAL A 162 -31.09 23.48 -16.72
C VAL A 162 -32.49 24.05 -16.90
N ASP A 163 -32.75 24.58 -18.09
CA ASP A 163 -34.10 24.82 -18.62
C ASP A 163 -34.85 23.49 -18.86
#